data_AF-A0A934YPZ6-F1
#
_entry.id   AF-A0A934YPZ6-F1
#
_cell.length_a   1.000
_cell.length_b   1.000
_cell.length_c   1.000
_cell.angle_alpha   90.00
_cell.angle_beta   90.00
_cell.angle_gamma   90.00
#
_symmetry.space_group_name_H-M   'P 1'
#
loop_
_entity.id
_entity.type
_entity.pdbx_description
1 polymer ?
#
loop_
_entity_poly.entity_id
_entity_poly.type
_entity_poly.pdbx_seq_one_letter_code
_entity_poly.pdbx_strand_id
1 'polypeptide(L)'
;MHADHATFLAALETKHHVTVTFFHAKAGGERVVTCAPLDFGPLRGAHDARPRYQLWDVGAKRPPFNVTILPGDLRSIAQLETTFDPAAIIRWDFKPNAWSHPRDWGQFS
;
A
#
# COMPACT_ATOMS: atom_id res chain seq x y z
N MET A 1 1.57 15.12 -4.46
CA MET A 1 0.62 14.04 -4.07
C MET A 1 -0.15 13.62 -5.32
N HIS A 2 -0.55 12.35 -5.47
CA HIS A 2 -1.26 11.89 -6.67
C HIS A 2 -2.76 12.23 -6.57
N ALA A 3 -3.47 12.33 -7.70
CA ALA A 3 -4.90 12.67 -7.72
C ALA A 3 -5.75 11.67 -6.91
N ASP A 4 -5.45 10.37 -7.04
CA ASP A 4 -6.17 9.30 -6.32
C ASP A 4 -5.71 9.08 -4.87
N HIS A 5 -5.01 10.04 -4.26
CA HIS A 5 -4.55 9.90 -2.89
C HIS A 5 -5.72 9.74 -1.90
N ALA A 6 -6.81 10.49 -2.11
CA ALA A 6 -8.00 10.38 -1.29
C ALA A 6 -8.62 8.97 -1.37
N THR A 7 -8.67 8.37 -2.56
CA THR A 7 -9.13 6.99 -2.77
C THR A 7 -8.28 5.99 -2.00
N PHE A 8 -6.95 6.17 -2.00
CA PHE A 8 -6.04 5.32 -1.22
C PHE A 8 -6.33 5.39 0.27
N LEU A 9 -6.49 6.60 0.83
CA LEU A 9 -6.75 6.78 2.26
C LEU A 9 -8.11 6.22 2.67
N ALA A 10 -9.15 6.45 1.85
CA ALA A 10 -10.48 5.90 2.09
C ALA A 10 -10.46 4.36 2.12
N ALA A 11 -9.76 3.72 1.17
CA ALA A 11 -9.62 2.27 1.12
C ALA A 11 -8.78 1.73 2.29
N LEU A 12 -7.74 2.44 2.73
CA LEU A 12 -6.94 2.11 3.92
C LEU A 12 -7.79 2.13 5.19
N GLU A 13 -8.56 3.20 5.39
CA GLU A 13 -9.43 3.39 6.55
C GLU A 13 -10.52 2.30 6.61
N THR A 14 -11.14 2.03 5.47
CA THR A 14 -12.26 1.07 5.36
C THR A 14 -11.82 -0.37 5.09
N LYS A 15 -10.51 -0.64 5.05
CA LYS A 15 -9.91 -1.96 4.81
C LYS A 15 -10.33 -2.60 3.47
N HIS A 16 -10.57 -1.78 2.45
CA HIS A 16 -10.86 -2.26 1.09
C HIS A 16 -9.59 -2.49 0.30
N HIS A 17 -9.61 -3.50 -0.55
CA HIS A 17 -8.59 -3.67 -1.57
C HIS A 17 -8.66 -2.52 -2.58
N VAL A 18 -7.53 -2.33 -3.27
CA VAL A 18 -7.42 -1.41 -4.39
C VAL A 18 -6.81 -2.13 -5.59
N THR A 19 -7.21 -1.74 -6.80
CA THR A 19 -6.41 -1.98 -8.00
C THR A 19 -5.51 -0.77 -8.21
N VAL A 20 -4.22 -1.03 -8.40
CA VAL A 20 -3.21 0.02 -8.63
C VAL A 20 -2.52 -0.20 -9.95
N THR A 21 -2.47 0.85 -10.76
CA THR A 21 -1.67 0.90 -11.98
C THR A 21 -0.46 1.79 -11.75
N PHE A 22 0.73 1.32 -12.06
CA PHE A 22 1.97 2.07 -11.88
C PHE A 22 3.04 1.68 -12.90
N PHE A 23 4.00 2.58 -13.13
CA PHE A 23 5.15 2.29 -13.96
C PHE A 23 6.18 1.47 -13.19
N HIS A 24 6.52 0.28 -13.71
CA HIS A 24 7.51 -0.61 -13.10
C HIS A 24 8.83 -0.52 -13.87
N ALA A 25 9.73 0.34 -13.41
CA ALA A 25 10.99 0.64 -14.09
C ALA A 25 11.82 -0.60 -14.46
N LYS A 26 11.86 -1.63 -13.60
CA LYS A 26 12.60 -2.88 -13.89
C LYS A 26 12.03 -3.68 -15.05
N ALA A 27 10.71 -3.61 -15.28
CA ALA A 27 10.06 -4.27 -16.40
C ALA A 27 9.88 -3.36 -17.63
N GLY A 28 10.19 -2.06 -17.50
CA GLY A 28 10.06 -1.08 -18.58
C GLY A 28 8.62 -0.82 -19.03
N GLY A 29 7.63 -1.04 -18.15
CA GLY A 29 6.23 -0.93 -18.53
C GLY A 29 5.29 -0.74 -17.34
N GLU A 30 4.01 -0.53 -17.65
CA GLU A 30 2.97 -0.43 -16.63
C GLU A 30 2.61 -1.80 -16.07
N ARG A 31 2.30 -1.83 -14.78
CA ARG A 31 1.82 -3.01 -14.07
C ARG A 31 0.54 -2.66 -13.34
N VAL A 32 -0.44 -3.57 -13.43
CA VAL A 32 -1.71 -3.50 -12.71
C VAL A 32 -1.71 -4.63 -11.67
N VAL A 33 -2.00 -4.30 -10.42
CA VAL A 33 -2.07 -5.27 -9.32
C VAL A 33 -3.23 -4.96 -8.40
N THR A 34 -3.82 -6.00 -7.83
CA THR A 34 -4.73 -5.87 -6.70
C THR A 34 -3.93 -5.91 -5.41
N CYS A 35 -4.18 -4.97 -4.51
CA CYS A 35 -3.44 -4.84 -3.27
C CYS A 35 -4.33 -4.49 -2.08
N ALA A 36 -3.86 -4.79 -0.88
CA ALA A 36 -4.30 -4.11 0.34
C ALA A 36 -3.45 -2.83 0.53
N PRO A 37 -4.05 -1.63 0.64
CA PRO A 37 -3.33 -0.42 0.98
C PRO A 37 -2.82 -0.50 2.44
N LEU A 38 -1.50 -0.38 2.62
CA LEU A 38 -0.88 -0.47 3.94
C LEU A 38 -0.61 0.89 4.54
N ASP A 39 0.19 1.76 3.92
CA ASP A 39 0.57 3.04 4.54
C ASP A 39 0.95 4.08 3.48
N PHE A 40 1.01 5.35 3.89
CA PHE A 40 1.59 6.41 3.07
C PHE A 40 2.59 7.21 3.89
N GLY A 41 3.86 7.14 3.50
CA GLY A 41 4.94 7.80 4.24
C GLY A 41 6.32 7.33 3.83
N PRO A 42 7.37 7.88 4.47
CA PRO A 42 8.74 7.40 4.28
C PRO A 42 8.86 5.95 4.72
N LEU A 43 9.66 5.17 4.00
CA LEU A 43 10.00 3.82 4.45
C LEU A 43 10.94 3.90 5.65
N ARG A 44 10.58 3.25 6.76
CA ARG A 44 11.40 3.22 7.97
C ARG A 44 12.77 2.62 7.64
N GLY A 45 13.84 3.38 7.94
CA GLY A 45 15.23 2.96 7.70
C GLY A 45 15.72 3.09 6.27
N ALA A 46 14.91 3.58 5.32
CA ALA A 46 15.38 3.87 3.97
C ALA A 46 16.20 5.18 3.95
N HIS A 47 17.27 5.21 3.13
CA HIS A 47 18.03 6.43 2.86
C HIS A 47 17.19 7.48 2.13
N ASP A 48 16.27 7.04 1.28
CA ASP A 48 15.33 7.91 0.58
C ASP A 48 14.05 8.09 1.39
N ALA A 49 13.91 9.27 1.99
CA ALA A 49 12.79 9.64 2.86
C ALA A 49 11.56 10.16 2.09
N ARG A 50 11.52 10.07 0.76
CA ARG A 50 10.32 10.48 0.00
C ARG A 50 9.13 9.60 0.39
N PRO A 51 7.93 10.19 0.59
CA PRO A 51 6.75 9.43 0.92
C PRO A 51 6.34 8.56 -0.27
N ARG A 52 5.94 7.32 0.05
CA ARG A 52 5.55 6.29 -0.92
C ARG A 52 4.23 5.68 -0.50
N TYR A 53 3.45 5.24 -1.48
CA TYR A 53 2.35 4.32 -1.23
C TYR A 53 2.97 2.96 -0.90
N GLN A 54 2.59 2.41 0.25
CA GLN A 54 3.02 1.11 0.71
C GLN A 54 1.79 0.19 0.63
N LEU A 55 1.90 -0.89 -0.12
CA LEU A 55 0.80 -1.81 -0.40
C LEU A 55 1.25 -3.27 -0.25
N TRP A 56 0.28 -4.16 -0.14
CA TRP A 56 0.48 -5.61 -0.12
C TRP A 56 -0.20 -6.25 -1.34
N ASP A 57 0.57 -6.84 -2.26
CA ASP A 57 0.06 -7.55 -3.43
C ASP A 57 -0.60 -8.87 -3.02
N VAL A 58 -1.92 -8.93 -3.14
CA VAL A 58 -2.71 -10.11 -2.76
C VAL A 58 -2.66 -11.23 -3.80
N GLY A 59 -2.25 -10.91 -5.04
CA GLY A 59 -2.12 -11.87 -6.13
C GLY A 59 -0.70 -12.42 -6.31
N ALA A 60 0.28 -11.89 -5.58
CA ALA A 60 1.67 -12.33 -5.67
C ALA A 60 1.80 -13.79 -5.22
N LYS A 61 2.40 -14.62 -6.08
CA LYS A 61 2.62 -16.06 -5.81
C LYS A 61 3.85 -16.34 -4.97
N ARG A 62 4.78 -15.39 -4.90
CA ARG A 62 6.07 -15.50 -4.21
C ARG A 62 6.47 -14.14 -3.61
N PRO A 63 7.20 -14.12 -2.49
CA PRO A 63 7.75 -12.89 -1.94
C PRO A 63 8.68 -12.16 -2.93
N PRO A 64 8.83 -10.83 -2.81
CA PRO A 64 8.17 -9.97 -1.83
C PRO A 64 6.71 -9.64 -2.23
N PHE A 65 5.80 -9.67 -1.26
CA PHE A 65 4.42 -9.22 -1.43
C PHE A 65 4.28 -7.70 -1.30
N ASN A 66 5.24 -7.04 -0.66
CA ASN A 66 5.25 -5.58 -0.51
C ASN A 66 5.45 -4.90 -1.85
N VAL A 67 4.57 -3.95 -2.17
CA VAL A 67 4.66 -3.05 -3.32
C VAL A 67 4.80 -1.64 -2.79
N THR A 68 5.88 -0.95 -3.16
CA THR A 68 6.11 0.45 -2.78
C THR A 68 6.21 1.32 -4.03
N ILE A 69 5.44 2.39 -4.07
CA ILE A 69 5.26 3.21 -5.28
C ILE A 69 5.48 4.68 -4.91
N LEU A 70 6.40 5.35 -5.62
CA LEU A 70 6.53 6.80 -5.52
C LEU A 70 5.32 7.47 -6.19
N PRO A 71 4.85 8.62 -5.69
CA PRO A 71 3.72 9.32 -6.32
C PRO A 71 3.88 9.62 -7.81
N GLY A 72 5.12 9.79 -8.31
CA GLY A 72 5.38 10.02 -9.74
C GLY A 72 5.31 8.77 -10.63
N ASP A 73 5.42 7.58 -10.04
CA ASP A 73 5.31 6.30 -10.76
C ASP A 73 3.86 5.79 -10.80
N LEU A 74 2.99 6.33 -9.94
CA LEU A 74 1.58 5.97 -9.89
C LEU A 74 0.83 6.49 -11.12
N ARG A 75 -0.13 5.69 -11.61
CA ARG A 75 -1.02 6.05 -12.72
C ARG A 75 -2.47 6.12 -12.29
N SER A 76 -2.92 5.14 -11.51
CA SER A 76 -4.27 5.16 -10.96
C SER A 76 -4.42 4.28 -9.72
N ILE A 77 -5.40 4.63 -8.87
CA ILE A 77 -5.89 3.80 -7.76
C ILE A 77 -7.42 3.73 -7.85
N ALA A 78 -7.96 2.53 -7.87
CA ALA A 78 -9.40 2.28 -7.79
C ALA A 78 -9.71 1.38 -6.60
N GLN A 79 -10.63 1.81 -5.73
CA GLN A 79 -11.11 0.99 -4.62
C GLN A 79 -11.98 -0.16 -5.17
N LEU A 80 -11.87 -1.33 -4.52
CA LEU A 80 -12.69 -2.50 -4.80
C LEU A 80 -13.69 -2.74 -3.65
N GLU A 81 -14.76 -3.46 -3.95
CA GLU A 81 -15.77 -3.87 -2.95
C GLU A 81 -15.26 -4.95 -1.99
N THR A 82 -14.15 -5.61 -2.32
CA THR A 82 -13.58 -6.66 -1.46
C THR A 82 -12.72 -6.05 -0.36
N THR A 83 -12.82 -6.60 0.84
CA THR A 83 -12.05 -6.16 2.01
C THR A 83 -10.89 -7.12 2.32
N PHE A 84 -9.91 -6.63 3.08
CA PHE A 84 -8.84 -7.44 3.66
C PHE A 84 -8.90 -7.45 5.18
N ASP A 85 -8.31 -8.49 5.77
CA ASP A 85 -8.06 -8.56 7.21
C ASP A 85 -6.60 -8.20 7.49
N PRO A 86 -6.31 -7.12 8.25
CA PRO A 86 -4.96 -6.79 8.67
C PRO A 86 -4.21 -7.95 9.33
N ALA A 87 -4.90 -8.83 10.08
CA ALA A 87 -4.29 -10.00 10.74
C ALA A 87 -3.79 -11.05 9.73
N ALA A 88 -4.36 -11.10 8.53
CA ALA A 88 -3.91 -12.01 7.48
C ALA A 88 -2.55 -11.59 6.90
N ILE A 89 -2.25 -10.28 6.95
CA ILE A 89 -1.07 -9.64 6.35
C ILE A 89 0.03 -9.40 7.39
N ILE A 90 -0.33 -8.80 8.51
CA ILE A 90 0.60 -8.35 9.55
C ILE A 90 0.91 -9.53 10.47
N ARG A 91 1.88 -10.34 10.03
CA ARG A 91 2.36 -11.52 10.77
C ARG A 91 3.70 -11.30 11.47
N TRP A 92 4.28 -10.11 11.32
CA TRP A 92 5.50 -9.73 12.02
C TRP A 92 5.18 -9.13 13.39
N ASP A 93 6.21 -9.00 14.22
CA ASP A 93 6.12 -8.33 15.52
C ASP A 93 5.81 -6.84 15.30
N PHE A 94 4.51 -6.50 15.39
CA PHE A 94 4.00 -5.17 15.09
C PHE A 94 4.39 -4.20 16.21
N LYS A 95 4.97 -3.07 15.81
CA LYS A 95 5.34 -2.00 16.75
C LYS A 95 4.25 -0.94 16.77
N PRO A 96 3.74 -0.53 17.94
CA PRO A 96 2.86 0.63 18.04
C PRO A 96 3.49 1.86 17.39
N ASN A 97 2.68 2.68 16.71
CA ASN A 97 3.14 3.85 15.94
C ASN A 97 4.13 3.50 14.80
N ALA A 98 4.06 2.28 14.27
CA ALA A 98 4.86 1.90 13.10
C ALA A 98 4.39 2.61 11.82
N TRP A 99 3.10 2.96 11.77
CA TRP A 99 2.48 3.62 10.63
C TRP A 99 2.72 5.12 10.59
N SER A 100 2.80 5.66 9.38
CA SER A 100 2.86 7.10 9.13
C SER A 100 1.47 7.74 9.14
N HIS A 101 0.46 7.06 8.61
CA HIS A 101 -0.92 7.52 8.62
C HIS A 101 -1.73 6.87 9.76
N PRO A 102 -2.47 7.61 10.60
CA PRO A 102 -3.35 7.02 11.61
C PRO A 102 -4.45 6.13 11.00
N ARG A 103 -4.90 5.09 11.71
CA ARG A 103 -5.99 4.19 11.29
C ARG A 103 -6.56 3.41 12.47
N ASP A 104 -7.71 2.78 12.28
CA ASP A 104 -8.32 1.89 13.28
C ASP A 104 -8.35 0.42 12.80
N TRP A 105 -7.20 -0.24 12.95
CA TRP A 105 -7.02 -1.67 12.68
C TRP A 105 -6.90 -2.49 13.98
N GLY A 106 -7.40 -1.97 15.10
CA GLY A 106 -7.27 -2.60 16.41
C GLY A 106 -5.81 -2.66 16.86
N GLN A 107 -5.32 -3.86 17.20
CA GLN A 107 -3.93 -4.08 17.66
C GLN A 107 -2.86 -3.70 16.63
N PHE A 108 -3.25 -3.51 15.37
CA PHE A 108 -2.37 -3.14 14.26
C PHE A 108 -2.47 -1.66 13.90
N SER A 109 -2.86 -0.80 14.84
CA SER A 109 -2.96 0.66 14.66
C SER A 109 -1.70 1.39 15.11
#